data_AF-A0A2D4KJ64-F1
#
_entry.id   AF-A0A2D4KJ64-F1
#
_cell.length_a   1.000
_cell.length_b   1.000
_cell.length_c   1.000
_cell.angle_alpha   90.00
_cell.angle_beta   90.00
_cell.angle_gamma   90.00
#
_symmetry.space_group_name_H-M   'P 1'
#
loop_
_entity.id
_entity.type
_entity.pdbx_description
1 polymer ?
#
loop_
_entity_poly.entity_id
_entity_poly.type
_entity_poly.pdbx_seq_one_letter_code
_entity_poly.pdbx_strand_id
1 'polypeptide(L)'
;DNIVAKQIYKDEDGRILMVEIQDNDQKILLVAVYAPNDNQETFYRKLHVQMTKLDYANVIMMGDWNGIVDAKLDYKTPIKTKKIKKILPKSFFQMVEELNLKDIWRERNINEKQYTFYSNRHSSWSRIDMIWITGELNFNVQDID
;
A
#
# COMPACT_ATOMS: atom_id res chain seq x y z
N ASP A 1 25.46 -13.11 5.65
CA ASP A 1 24.47 -12.28 4.91
C ASP A 1 24.23 -12.86 3.53
N ASN A 2 23.28 -13.79 3.41
CA ASN A 2 22.83 -14.30 2.12
C ASN A 2 21.33 -14.06 2.04
N ILE A 3 20.95 -12.85 1.61
CA ILE A 3 19.56 -12.57 1.25
C ILE A 3 19.31 -13.22 -0.11
N VAL A 4 18.33 -14.12 -0.17
CA VAL A 4 17.90 -14.76 -1.40
C VAL A 4 16.54 -14.18 -1.80
N ALA A 5 16.40 -13.78 -3.05
CA ALA A 5 15.15 -13.25 -3.59
C ALA A 5 14.63 -14.13 -4.72
N LYS A 6 13.34 -14.44 -4.69
CA LYS A 6 12.65 -15.24 -5.70
C LYS A 6 11.35 -14.56 -6.11
N GLN A 7 11.20 -14.25 -7.39
CA GLN A 7 9.89 -13.82 -7.92
C GLN A 7 8.89 -14.97 -7.81
N ILE A 8 7.77 -14.74 -7.13
CA ILE A 8 6.73 -15.75 -6.92
C ILE A 8 5.48 -15.49 -7.76
N TYR A 9 5.19 -14.23 -8.05
CA TYR A 9 4.03 -13.84 -8.84
C TYR A 9 4.28 -12.50 -9.53
N LYS A 10 3.73 -12.37 -10.73
CA LYS A 10 3.51 -11.10 -11.42
C LYS A 10 2.15 -11.16 -12.08
N ASP A 11 1.41 -10.07 -12.07
CA ASP A 11 0.19 -10.00 -12.87
C ASP A 11 0.50 -9.71 -14.35
N GLU A 12 -0.50 -9.92 -15.20
CA GLU A 12 -0.37 -9.70 -16.65
C GLU A 12 -0.27 -8.21 -17.01
N ASP A 13 -0.88 -7.35 -16.20
CA ASP A 13 -0.92 -5.90 -16.42
C ASP A 13 0.33 -5.16 -15.90
N GLY A 14 1.26 -5.87 -15.24
CA GLY A 14 2.48 -5.29 -14.67
C GLY A 14 2.23 -4.34 -13.49
N ARG A 15 1.11 -4.53 -12.77
CA ARG A 15 0.68 -3.71 -11.63
C ARG A 15 0.98 -4.35 -10.28
N ILE A 16 1.25 -5.65 -10.26
CA ILE A 16 1.57 -6.39 -9.04
C ILE A 16 2.80 -7.23 -9.33
N LEU A 17 3.85 -7.04 -8.52
CA LEU A 17 5.01 -7.91 -8.48
C LEU A 17 5.18 -8.41 -7.05
N MET A 18 5.31 -9.72 -6.89
CA MET A 18 5.51 -10.36 -5.60
C MET A 18 6.83 -11.13 -5.61
N VAL A 19 7.66 -10.86 -4.63
CA VAL A 19 8.98 -11.47 -4.45
C VAL A 19 9.05 -12.03 -3.03
N GLU A 20 9.35 -13.33 -2.92
CA GLU A 20 9.76 -13.92 -1.65
C GLU A 20 11.22 -13.54 -1.40
N ILE A 21 11.46 -12.93 -0.24
CA ILE A 21 12.79 -12.67 0.30
C ILE A 21 13.01 -13.65 1.44
N GLN A 22 14.12 -14.37 1.38
CA GLN A 22 14.61 -15.18 2.48
C GLN A 22 15.84 -14.50 3.06
N ASP A 23 15.76 -14.10 4.32
CA ASP A 23 16.87 -13.61 5.11
C ASP A 23 17.01 -14.48 6.37
N ASN A 24 18.11 -15.24 6.43
CA ASN A 24 18.30 -16.31 7.41
C ASN A 24 17.11 -17.30 7.40
N ASP A 25 16.47 -17.51 8.54
CA ASP A 25 15.29 -18.37 8.69
C ASP A 25 13.96 -17.61 8.52
N GLN A 26 14.02 -16.32 8.21
CA GLN A 26 12.83 -15.49 8.02
C GLN A 26 12.47 -15.37 6.54
N LYS A 27 11.24 -15.76 6.21
CA LYS A 27 10.63 -15.50 4.90
C LYS A 27 9.79 -14.24 4.99
N ILE A 28 9.97 -13.35 4.03
CA ILE A 28 9.25 -12.09 3.89
C ILE A 28 8.69 -12.02 2.48
N LEU A 29 7.41 -11.73 2.36
CA LEU A 29 6.78 -11.43 1.08
C LEU A 29 6.86 -9.93 0.81
N LEU A 30 7.64 -9.54 -0.20
CA LEU A 30 7.68 -8.18 -0.72
C LEU A 30 6.70 -8.05 -1.90
N VAL A 31 5.79 -7.08 -1.83
CA VAL A 31 4.78 -6.81 -2.86
C VAL A 31 4.92 -5.38 -3.36
N ALA A 32 5.29 -5.22 -4.62
CA ALA A 32 5.24 -3.94 -5.31
C ALA A 32 3.87 -3.76 -5.98
N VAL A 33 3.22 -2.63 -5.73
CA VAL A 33 1.87 -2.32 -6.19
C VAL A 33 1.87 -1.04 -7.03
N TYR A 34 1.21 -1.09 -8.19
CA TYR A 34 0.85 0.06 -9.01
C TYR A 34 -0.64 -0.02 -9.38
N ALA A 35 -1.48 0.41 -8.44
CA ALA A 35 -2.93 0.30 -8.56
C ALA A 35 -3.46 1.13 -9.74
N PRO A 36 -4.52 0.68 -10.44
CA PRO A 36 -5.11 1.46 -11.50
C PRO A 36 -5.88 2.67 -10.93
N ASN A 37 -6.04 3.69 -11.78
CA ASN A 37 -6.88 4.84 -11.45
C ASN A 37 -8.37 4.45 -11.41
N ASP A 38 -8.80 3.55 -12.28
CA ASP A 38 -10.18 3.09 -12.40
C ASP A 38 -10.27 1.59 -12.07
N ASN A 39 -11.47 1.06 -11.84
CA ASN A 39 -11.69 -0.36 -11.51
C ASN A 39 -10.93 -0.87 -10.26
N GLN A 40 -10.64 0.03 -9.30
CA GLN A 40 -9.88 -0.29 -8.09
C GLN A 40 -10.50 -1.42 -7.26
N GLU A 41 -11.83 -1.47 -7.11
CA GLU A 41 -12.51 -2.55 -6.37
C GLU A 41 -12.13 -3.95 -6.90
N THR A 42 -12.09 -4.10 -8.23
CA THR A 42 -11.72 -5.38 -8.86
C THR A 42 -10.23 -5.67 -8.69
N PHE A 43 -9.38 -4.66 -8.81
CA PHE A 43 -7.94 -4.79 -8.61
C PHE A 43 -7.62 -5.27 -7.19
N TYR A 44 -8.14 -4.58 -6.16
CA TYR A 44 -7.86 -4.94 -4.78
C TYR A 44 -8.49 -6.27 -4.35
N ARG A 45 -9.65 -6.65 -4.89
CA ARG A 45 -10.19 -8.00 -4.68
C ARG A 45 -9.26 -9.07 -5.26
N LYS A 46 -8.69 -8.85 -6.46
CA LYS A 46 -7.71 -9.77 -7.06
C LYS A 46 -6.44 -9.85 -6.21
N LEU A 47 -5.91 -8.71 -5.79
CA LEU A 47 -4.74 -8.65 -4.90
C LEU A 47 -5.00 -9.41 -3.60
N HIS A 48 -6.15 -9.16 -2.96
CA HIS A 48 -6.54 -9.83 -1.73
C HIS A 48 -6.55 -11.35 -1.89
N VAL A 49 -7.21 -11.87 -2.93
CA VAL A 49 -7.24 -13.32 -3.21
C VAL A 49 -5.83 -13.90 -3.39
N GLN A 50 -4.92 -13.20 -4.06
CA GLN A 50 -3.54 -13.67 -4.21
C GLN A 50 -2.79 -13.67 -2.88
N MET A 51 -2.95 -12.62 -2.06
CA MET A 51 -2.32 -12.53 -0.74
C MET A 51 -2.79 -13.66 0.19
N THR A 52 -4.10 -13.89 0.29
CA THR A 52 -4.67 -14.97 1.11
C THR A 52 -4.23 -16.35 0.62
N LYS A 53 -4.06 -16.54 -0.69
CA LYS A 53 -3.57 -17.80 -1.26
C LYS A 53 -2.11 -18.08 -0.90
N LEU A 54 -1.29 -17.04 -0.82
CA LEU A 54 0.14 -17.16 -0.53
C LEU A 54 0.43 -17.35 0.97
N ASP A 55 -0.41 -16.77 1.84
CA ASP A 55 -0.41 -17.01 3.29
C ASP A 55 0.96 -16.81 3.97
N TYR A 56 1.60 -15.66 3.72
CA TYR A 56 2.86 -15.28 4.37
C TYR A 56 2.60 -14.56 5.68
N ALA A 57 3.29 -14.98 6.75
CA ALA A 57 3.24 -14.32 8.05
C ALA A 57 3.90 -12.92 8.07
N ASN A 58 4.93 -12.72 7.24
CA ASN A 58 5.65 -11.44 7.13
C ASN A 58 5.42 -10.85 5.74
N VAL A 59 4.72 -9.73 5.67
CA VAL A 59 4.41 -9.06 4.40
C VAL A 59 4.84 -7.61 4.47
N ILE A 60 5.45 -7.14 3.39
CA ILE A 60 5.71 -5.73 3.11
C ILE A 60 5.11 -5.42 1.73
N MET A 61 4.09 -4.57 1.68
CA MET A 61 3.53 -4.05 0.44
C MET A 61 3.87 -2.58 0.28
N MET A 62 4.27 -2.17 -0.91
CA MET A 62 4.67 -0.79 -1.17
C MET A 62 4.35 -0.38 -2.60
N GLY A 63 4.17 0.93 -2.81
CA GLY A 63 4.01 1.53 -4.12
C GLY A 63 2.86 2.52 -4.17
N ASP A 64 2.34 2.76 -5.38
CA ASP A 64 1.27 3.72 -5.65
C ASP A 64 -0.09 3.02 -5.59
N TRP A 65 -0.88 3.41 -4.61
CA TRP A 65 -2.22 2.89 -4.36
C TRP A 65 -3.30 3.66 -5.14
N ASN A 66 -2.95 4.75 -5.82
CA ASN A 66 -3.87 5.61 -6.58
C ASN A 66 -5.14 6.01 -5.80
N GLY A 67 -5.04 6.05 -4.47
CA GLY A 67 -6.14 6.33 -3.55
C GLY A 67 -5.63 6.70 -2.16
N ILE A 68 -6.46 7.43 -1.43
CA ILE A 68 -6.15 7.93 -0.08
C ILE A 68 -6.87 7.10 0.99
N VAL A 69 -6.33 7.09 2.20
CA VAL A 69 -6.98 6.46 3.37
C VAL A 69 -7.88 7.47 4.08
N ASP A 70 -7.34 8.62 4.48
CA ASP A 70 -8.07 9.64 5.23
C ASP A 70 -8.20 10.96 4.45
N ALA A 71 -9.44 11.40 4.23
CA ALA A 71 -9.73 12.59 3.43
C ALA A 71 -9.30 13.95 4.05
N LYS A 72 -8.99 13.98 5.35
CA LYS A 72 -8.53 15.17 6.10
C LYS A 72 -7.01 15.21 6.22
N LEU A 73 -6.38 14.05 6.36
CA LEU A 73 -4.93 13.92 6.54
C LEU A 73 -4.20 13.74 5.20
N ASP A 74 -4.73 12.89 4.32
CA ASP A 74 -4.04 12.44 3.09
C ASP A 74 -4.45 13.23 1.86
N TYR A 75 -5.27 14.27 1.98
CA TYR A 75 -5.71 15.08 0.85
C TYR A 75 -5.87 16.56 1.17
N LYS A 76 -5.33 17.41 0.30
CA LYS A 76 -5.41 18.87 0.40
C LYS A 76 -5.69 19.50 -0.94
N THR A 77 -6.65 20.42 -0.97
CA THR A 77 -6.94 21.25 -2.14
C THR A 77 -7.36 22.65 -1.69
N PRO A 78 -6.96 23.72 -2.39
CA PRO A 78 -7.46 25.06 -2.13
C PRO A 78 -8.86 25.28 -2.72
N ILE A 79 -9.32 24.39 -3.60
CA ILE A 79 -10.58 24.55 -4.32
C ILE A 79 -11.72 23.96 -3.47
N LYS A 80 -12.71 24.78 -3.09
CA LYS A 80 -13.89 24.35 -2.30
C LYS A 80 -14.85 23.41 -3.06
N THR A 81 -14.62 23.17 -4.36
CA THR A 81 -15.48 22.30 -5.16
C THR A 81 -15.25 20.83 -4.82
N LYS A 82 -16.32 20.03 -4.84
CA LYS A 82 -16.32 18.56 -4.63
C LYS A 82 -15.57 17.80 -5.74
N LYS A 83 -14.29 18.09 -6.00
CA LYS A 83 -13.46 17.19 -6.83
C LYS A 83 -13.36 15.86 -6.09
N ILE A 84 -13.50 14.77 -6.85
CA ILE A 84 -13.60 13.41 -6.34
C ILE A 84 -12.29 13.08 -5.62
N LYS A 85 -12.34 13.02 -4.29
CA LYS A 85 -11.31 12.38 -3.50
C LYS A 85 -11.46 10.88 -3.73
N LYS A 86 -10.45 10.23 -4.30
CA LYS A 86 -10.45 8.77 -4.47
C LYS A 86 -10.02 8.13 -3.15
N ILE A 87 -10.95 8.00 -2.22
CA ILE A 87 -10.75 7.16 -1.03
C ILE A 87 -10.62 5.71 -1.52
N LEU A 88 -9.70 4.95 -0.93
CA LEU A 88 -9.52 3.55 -1.27
C LEU A 88 -10.83 2.75 -1.11
N PRO A 89 -11.09 1.75 -1.96
CA PRO A 89 -12.34 1.01 -1.95
C PRO A 89 -12.47 0.09 -0.74
N LYS A 90 -13.68 -0.42 -0.50
CA LYS A 90 -13.96 -1.36 0.60
C LYS A 90 -13.11 -2.62 0.51
N SER A 91 -12.90 -3.15 -0.70
CA SER A 91 -12.05 -4.32 -0.92
C SER A 91 -10.61 -4.13 -0.44
N PHE A 92 -10.07 -2.90 -0.50
CA PHE A 92 -8.75 -2.59 0.04
C PHE A 92 -8.78 -2.67 1.58
N PHE A 93 -9.75 -2.01 2.21
CA PHE A 93 -9.85 -2.00 3.68
C PHE A 93 -10.07 -3.39 4.26
N GLN A 94 -10.87 -4.23 3.61
CA GLN A 94 -11.06 -5.63 4.01
C GLN A 94 -9.75 -6.41 3.94
N MET A 95 -8.96 -6.23 2.87
CA MET A 95 -7.67 -6.90 2.71
C MET A 95 -6.69 -6.52 3.81
N VAL A 96 -6.50 -5.23 4.09
CA VAL A 96 -5.55 -4.79 5.12
C VAL A 96 -6.01 -5.17 6.53
N GLU A 97 -7.32 -5.23 6.78
CA GLU A 97 -7.89 -5.70 8.05
C GLU A 97 -7.66 -7.20 8.24
N GLU A 98 -8.02 -8.02 7.24
CA GLU A 98 -7.87 -9.49 7.29
C GLU A 98 -6.41 -9.92 7.43
N LEU A 99 -5.49 -9.24 6.74
CA LEU A 99 -4.06 -9.52 6.78
C LEU A 99 -3.32 -8.79 7.92
N ASN A 100 -4.04 -8.07 8.80
CA ASN A 100 -3.47 -7.26 9.89
C ASN A 100 -2.33 -6.34 9.45
N LEU A 101 -2.51 -5.67 8.31
CA LEU A 101 -1.53 -4.76 7.72
C LEU A 101 -1.71 -3.35 8.27
N LYS A 102 -0.59 -2.69 8.55
CA LYS A 102 -0.52 -1.33 9.09
C LYS A 102 0.23 -0.44 8.12
N ASP A 103 -0.32 0.75 7.89
CA ASP A 103 0.38 1.84 7.20
C ASP A 103 1.46 2.38 8.12
N ILE A 104 2.70 1.90 7.92
CA ILE A 104 3.80 2.16 8.83
C ILE A 104 4.14 3.65 8.95
N TRP A 105 3.96 4.42 7.87
CA TRP A 105 4.20 5.85 7.91
C TRP A 105 3.15 6.55 8.79
N ARG A 106 1.86 6.17 8.63
CA ARG A 106 0.77 6.74 9.43
C ARG A 106 0.86 6.36 10.90
N GLU A 107 1.29 5.14 11.23
CA GLU A 107 1.48 4.69 12.62
C GLU A 107 2.47 5.59 13.39
N ARG A 108 3.52 6.08 12.71
CA ARG A 108 4.52 6.98 13.32
C ARG A 108 4.13 8.45 13.25
N ASN A 109 3.29 8.80 12.29
CA ASN A 109 2.94 10.18 11.95
C ASN A 109 1.42 10.39 12.03
N ILE A 110 0.80 10.01 13.15
CA ILE A 110 -0.66 9.86 13.31
C ILE A 110 -1.44 11.10 12.83
N ASN A 111 -0.96 12.30 13.15
CA ASN A 111 -1.66 13.56 12.83
C ASN A 111 -0.98 14.39 11.74
N GLU A 112 0.15 13.92 11.19
CA GLU A 112 0.91 14.69 10.23
C GLU A 112 0.28 14.65 8.84
N LYS A 113 0.55 15.73 8.09
CA LYS A 113 0.05 15.92 6.73
C LYS A 113 1.22 16.02 5.78
N GLN A 114 1.60 14.88 5.22
CA GLN A 114 2.57 14.75 4.14
C GLN A 114 1.87 14.17 2.91
N TYR A 115 2.32 14.57 1.72
CA TYR A 115 1.73 14.20 0.45
C TYR A 115 2.82 13.71 -0.49
N THR A 116 2.50 12.76 -1.35
CA THR A 116 3.45 12.12 -2.27
C THR A 116 3.18 12.50 -3.73
N PHE A 117 1.98 13.01 -4.02
CA PHE A 117 1.57 13.37 -5.37
C PHE A 117 0.87 14.73 -5.43
N TYR A 118 1.20 15.51 -6.47
CA TYR A 118 0.48 16.73 -6.84
C TYR A 118 -0.21 16.57 -8.20
N SER A 119 -1.51 16.83 -8.23
CA SER A 119 -2.28 16.90 -9.47
C SER A 119 -2.42 18.35 -9.95
N ASN A 120 -1.76 18.70 -11.06
CA ASN A 120 -1.92 20.01 -11.70
C ASN A 120 -3.38 20.29 -12.09
N ARG A 121 -4.05 19.31 -12.73
CA ARG A 121 -5.45 19.42 -13.17
C ARG A 121 -6.43 19.67 -12.02
N HIS A 122 -6.14 19.07 -10.86
CA HIS A 122 -7.01 19.15 -9.70
C HIS A 122 -6.56 20.21 -8.69
N SER A 123 -5.37 20.77 -8.87
CA SER A 123 -4.68 21.64 -7.92
C SER A 123 -4.75 21.05 -6.52
N SER A 124 -4.39 19.78 -6.39
CA SER A 124 -4.57 19.01 -5.16
C SER A 124 -3.34 18.18 -4.85
N TRP A 125 -3.07 18.04 -3.57
CA TRP A 125 -2.04 17.18 -3.00
C TRP A 125 -2.69 15.95 -2.40
N SER A 126 -2.08 14.78 -2.61
CA SER A 126 -2.55 13.51 -2.06
C SER A 126 -1.38 12.64 -1.60
N ARG A 127 -1.58 11.88 -0.53
CA ARG A 127 -0.69 10.78 -0.13
C ARG A 127 -1.25 9.49 -0.70
N ILE A 128 -0.65 9.02 -1.79
CA ILE A 128 -1.09 7.81 -2.52
C ILE A 128 0.00 6.76 -2.60
N ASP A 129 1.24 7.12 -2.32
CA ASP A 129 2.37 6.20 -2.19
C ASP A 129 2.49 5.82 -0.71
N MET A 130 2.34 4.54 -0.42
CA MET A 130 2.24 4.05 0.96
C MET A 130 2.93 2.70 1.12
N ILE A 131 3.40 2.44 2.33
CA ILE A 131 4.00 1.17 2.73
C ILE A 131 3.10 0.54 3.80
N TRP A 132 2.69 -0.70 3.56
CA TRP A 132 1.84 -1.49 4.44
C TRP A 132 2.57 -2.75 4.87
N ILE A 133 2.72 -2.95 6.17
CA ILE A 133 3.46 -4.09 6.73
C ILE A 133 2.61 -4.88 7.71
N THR A 134 2.90 -6.17 7.90
CA THR A 134 2.33 -6.93 9.01
C THR A 134 2.77 -6.34 10.35
N GLY A 135 1.86 -6.33 11.32
CA GLY A 135 2.10 -5.67 12.61
C GLY A 135 3.36 -6.14 13.34
N GLU A 136 3.74 -7.41 13.18
CA GLU A 136 4.93 -8.01 13.77
C GLU A 136 6.23 -7.38 13.25
N LEU A 137 6.25 -6.95 11.99
CA LEU A 137 7.43 -6.31 11.38
C LEU A 137 7.64 -4.88 11.85
N ASN A 138 6.63 -4.23 12.45
CA ASN A 138 6.72 -2.84 12.87
C ASN A 138 7.89 -2.57 13.83
N PHE A 139 8.16 -3.52 14.74
CA PHE A 139 9.26 -3.41 15.71
C PHE A 139 10.66 -3.41 15.07
N ASN A 140 10.78 -3.89 13.83
CA ASN A 140 12.05 -3.98 13.10
C ASN A 140 12.33 -2.74 12.25
N VAL A 141 11.32 -1.90 12.02
CA VAL A 141 11.48 -0.69 11.22
C VAL A 141 12.22 0.36 12.05
N GLN A 142 13.37 0.83 11.59
CA GLN A 142 14.16 1.84 12.31
C GLN A 142 13.68 3.25 11.96
N ASP A 143 13.51 3.54 10.68
CA ASP A 143 13.16 4.87 10.19
C ASP A 143 12.09 4.82 9.09
N ILE A 144 11.34 5.91 8.94
CA ILE A 144 10.44 6.11 7.81
C ILE A 144 10.26 7.61 7.54
N ASP A 145 10.77 8.05 6.40
CA ASP A 145 10.68 9.44 5.92
C ASP A 145 9.55 9.62 4.89
#